data_AF-A0A6C1PFB0-F1
#
_entry.id   AF-A0A6C1PFB0-F1
#
_cell.length_a   1.000
_cell.length_b   1.000
_cell.length_c   1.000
_cell.angle_alpha   90.00
_cell.angle_beta   90.00
_cell.angle_gamma   90.00
#
_symmetry.space_group_name_H-M   'P 1'
#
loop_
_entity.id
_entity.type
_entity.pdbx_description
1 polymer ?
#
loop_
_entity_poly.entity_id
_entity_poly.type
_entity_poly.pdbx_seq_one_letter_code
_entity_poly.pdbx_strand_id
1 'polypeptide(L)'
;MHGLTTTSTENGTETDIDGPSRTVEPDPLRGDRVVPWVSNDVHRYAGDRRPYVRWWWFAEPIATVDVDRQLDWLAANAFGGVEIAFVYPRDPDVATPEFLGAELVAALVHCRRSCASRGLGMDVTFGTLWPFGGSMVGEADASRTFTGPS
;
A
#
# COMPACT_ATOMS: atom_id res chain seq x y z
N MET A 1 -38.99 17.12 30.53
CA MET A 1 -38.52 16.74 31.88
C MET A 1 -38.36 15.22 31.81
N HIS A 2 -37.19 14.64 31.62
CA HIS A 2 -35.98 14.51 32.45
C HIS A 2 -34.91 13.92 31.49
N GLY A 3 -33.60 14.18 31.49
CA GLY A 3 -32.64 14.61 32.50
C GLY A 3 -31.44 13.68 32.30
N LEU A 4 -30.34 14.19 31.73
CA LEU A 4 -29.09 13.42 31.55
C LEU A 4 -28.56 12.97 32.92
N THR A 5 -28.24 11.69 33.06
CA THR A 5 -27.54 11.16 34.24
C THR A 5 -26.06 11.00 33.90
N THR A 6 -25.25 11.91 34.45
CA THR A 6 -23.80 11.76 34.57
C THR A 6 -23.54 10.73 35.67
N THR A 7 -22.73 9.70 35.39
CA THR A 7 -22.19 8.81 36.43
C THR A 7 -20.72 9.13 36.61
N SER A 8 -20.39 9.70 37.76
CA SER A 8 -19.03 9.88 38.26
C SER A 8 -18.62 8.72 39.15
N THR A 9 -17.34 8.35 39.02
CA THR A 9 -16.42 7.69 39.99
C THR A 9 -16.85 6.43 40.71
N GLU A 10 -16.04 5.37 40.61
CA GLU A 10 -15.24 4.88 41.74
C GLU A 10 -14.24 3.79 41.29
N ASN A 11 -13.09 3.74 41.98
CA ASN A 11 -11.92 2.95 41.63
C ASN A 11 -12.19 1.44 41.68
N GLY A 12 -12.15 0.78 40.52
CA GLY A 12 -12.30 -0.67 40.42
C GLY A 12 -11.01 -1.39 40.82
N THR A 13 -11.01 -2.01 41.99
CA THR A 13 -10.06 -3.07 42.37
C THR A 13 -10.53 -4.37 41.70
N GLU A 14 -9.65 -5.01 40.94
CA GLU A 14 -9.89 -6.34 40.37
C GLU A 14 -9.37 -7.38 41.37
N THR A 15 -10.29 -8.17 41.93
CA THR A 15 -9.95 -9.26 42.87
C THR A 15 -9.95 -10.59 42.12
N ASP A 16 -8.76 -11.11 41.86
CA ASP A 16 -8.55 -12.48 41.40
C ASP A 16 -8.75 -13.45 42.59
N ILE A 17 -9.58 -14.46 42.39
CA ILE A 17 -9.89 -15.50 43.39
C ILE A 17 -8.63 -16.36 43.55
N ASP A 18 -8.05 -16.39 44.76
CA ASP A 18 -6.92 -17.22 45.24
C ASP A 18 -5.45 -16.74 45.08
N GLY A 19 -5.15 -15.44 45.17
CA GLY A 19 -3.76 -14.95 45.32
C GLY A 19 -3.60 -13.78 46.30
N PRO A 20 -2.41 -13.57 46.93
CA PRO A 20 -2.19 -12.39 47.76
C PRO A 20 -2.36 -11.14 46.92
N SER A 21 -3.16 -10.20 47.43
CA SER A 21 -3.43 -8.90 46.83
C SER A 21 -2.12 -8.19 46.47
N ARG A 22 -1.80 -8.14 45.17
CA ARG A 22 -0.72 -7.31 44.65
C ARG A 22 -1.27 -5.93 44.37
N THR A 23 -0.64 -4.90 44.93
CA THR A 23 -0.82 -3.52 44.47
C THR A 23 -0.34 -3.46 43.02
N VAL A 24 -1.26 -3.37 42.07
CA VAL A 24 -0.95 -3.03 40.68
C VAL A 24 -0.54 -1.56 40.68
N GLU A 25 0.72 -1.26 40.36
CA GLU A 25 1.14 0.12 40.14
C GLU A 25 0.29 0.72 39.01
N PRO A 26 -0.20 1.96 39.16
CA PRO A 26 -1.02 2.59 38.14
C PRO A 26 -0.24 2.66 36.82
N ASP A 27 -0.87 2.23 35.73
CA ASP A 27 -0.30 2.34 34.38
C ASP A 27 0.09 3.81 34.11
N PRO A 28 1.38 4.10 33.91
CA PRO A 28 1.87 5.47 33.72
C PRO A 28 1.30 6.13 32.45
N LEU A 29 0.66 5.35 31.56
CA LEU A 29 0.04 5.83 30.32
C LEU A 29 -1.45 6.16 30.46
N ARG A 30 -2.08 5.90 31.61
CA ARG A 30 -3.53 6.03 31.79
C ARG A 30 -3.93 7.29 32.57
N GLY A 31 -3.44 8.44 32.12
CA GLY A 31 -3.88 9.76 32.60
C GLY A 31 -3.80 10.81 31.50
N ASP A 32 -4.63 11.85 31.60
CA ASP A 32 -4.76 13.02 30.70
C ASP A 32 -3.49 13.90 30.60
N ARG A 33 -2.30 13.30 30.65
CA ARG A 33 -1.04 13.97 30.40
C ARG A 33 -0.84 14.01 28.89
N VAL A 34 -1.09 15.18 28.30
CA VAL A 34 -0.54 15.52 26.99
C VAL A 34 0.97 15.35 27.09
N VAL A 35 1.49 14.27 26.51
CA VAL A 35 2.92 13.99 26.43
C VAL A 35 3.57 15.11 25.59
N PRO A 36 4.57 15.86 26.11
CA PRO A 36 5.13 17.02 25.42
C PRO A 36 5.82 16.74 24.06
N TRP A 37 6.03 15.46 23.74
CA TRP A 37 6.63 15.00 22.47
C TRP A 37 5.61 14.53 21.43
N VAL A 38 4.31 14.49 21.76
CA VAL A 38 3.27 14.50 20.72
C VAL A 38 3.08 15.97 20.33
N SER A 39 4.13 16.52 19.74
CA SER A 39 4.07 17.78 19.02
C SER A 39 2.96 17.65 17.98
N ASN A 40 2.27 18.76 17.70
CA ASN A 40 1.27 18.91 16.63
C ASN A 40 1.86 18.72 15.20
N ASP A 41 2.96 17.99 15.10
CA ASP A 41 3.89 17.86 13.98
C ASP A 41 3.76 16.53 13.26
N VAL A 42 2.75 15.71 13.60
CA VAL A 42 2.29 14.61 12.72
C VAL A 42 1.90 15.10 11.31
N HIS A 43 1.69 16.42 11.17
CA HIS A 43 1.47 17.07 9.89
C HIS A 43 2.75 17.51 9.16
N ARG A 44 3.90 17.64 9.85
CA ARG A 44 5.15 18.16 9.25
C ARG A 44 5.91 17.13 8.40
N TYR A 45 5.58 15.85 8.51
CA TYR A 45 6.09 14.77 7.64
C TYR A 45 5.11 14.36 6.53
N ALA A 46 3.99 15.04 6.38
CA ALA A 46 2.95 14.59 5.46
C ALA A 46 3.29 14.98 4.01
N GLY A 47 4.05 14.11 3.33
CA GLY A 47 3.95 13.99 1.88
C GLY A 47 2.51 13.69 1.45
N ASP A 48 2.27 13.57 0.14
CA ASP A 48 0.93 13.23 -0.36
C ASP A 48 0.37 11.99 0.35
N ARG A 49 -0.79 12.16 1.00
CA ARG A 49 -1.44 11.13 1.84
C ARG A 49 -2.47 10.32 1.05
N ARG A 50 -2.70 10.68 -0.21
CA ARG A 50 -3.66 9.99 -1.06
C ARG A 50 -3.14 8.59 -1.39
N PRO A 51 -3.99 7.55 -1.32
CA PRO A 51 -3.56 6.18 -1.56
C PRO A 51 -3.18 5.95 -3.02
N TYR A 52 -2.37 4.92 -3.25
CA TYR A 52 -2.07 4.41 -4.59
C TYR A 52 -2.91 3.17 -4.86
N VAL A 53 -3.17 2.89 -6.14
CA VAL A 53 -3.74 1.61 -6.56
C VAL A 53 -2.68 0.75 -7.22
N ARG A 54 -2.72 -0.56 -6.96
CA ARG A 54 -2.04 -1.51 -7.84
C ARG A 54 -2.88 -1.71 -9.09
N TRP A 55 -2.27 -1.49 -10.25
CA TRP A 55 -2.93 -1.54 -11.53
C TRP A 55 -2.31 -2.61 -12.41
N TRP A 56 -3.10 -3.63 -12.74
CA TRP A 56 -2.63 -4.75 -13.56
C TRP A 56 -2.71 -4.41 -15.04
N TRP A 57 -1.54 -4.45 -15.69
CA TRP A 57 -1.43 -4.43 -17.13
C TRP A 57 -1.20 -5.86 -17.59
N PHE A 58 -2.22 -6.45 -18.19
CA PHE A 58 -2.09 -7.74 -18.87
C PHE A 58 -1.15 -7.57 -20.06
N ALA A 59 -0.37 -8.60 -20.37
CA ALA A 59 0.62 -8.60 -21.47
C ALA A 59 -0.05 -8.59 -22.85
N GLU A 60 -0.81 -7.54 -23.12
CA GLU A 60 -1.58 -7.24 -24.32
C GLU A 60 -1.24 -5.80 -24.74
N PRO A 61 -1.53 -5.40 -25.99
CA PRO A 61 -1.32 -4.02 -26.43
C PRO A 61 -2.06 -3.02 -25.53
N ILE A 62 -1.34 -2.04 -25.00
CA ILE A 62 -1.88 -1.06 -24.05
C ILE A 62 -2.36 0.18 -24.82
N ALA A 63 -3.67 0.42 -24.81
CA ALA A 63 -4.25 1.60 -25.42
C ALA A 63 -4.08 2.84 -24.53
N THR A 64 -3.33 3.84 -25.01
CA THR A 64 -3.05 5.08 -24.26
C THR A 64 -4.30 5.89 -23.91
N VAL A 65 -5.35 5.82 -24.72
CA VAL A 65 -6.65 6.45 -24.43
C VAL A 65 -7.31 5.87 -23.19
N ASP A 66 -7.17 4.56 -22.96
CA ASP A 66 -7.72 3.91 -21.77
C ASP A 66 -6.88 4.22 -20.54
N VAL A 67 -5.56 4.35 -20.71
CA VAL A 67 -4.66 4.85 -19.66
C VAL A 67 -5.11 6.24 -19.19
N ASP A 68 -5.30 7.17 -20.11
CA ASP A 68 -5.69 8.53 -19.77
C ASP A 68 -7.05 8.59 -19.07
N ARG A 69 -8.04 7.84 -19.58
CA ARG A 69 -9.38 7.76 -18.99
C ARG A 69 -9.34 7.24 -17.55
N GLN A 70 -8.53 6.22 -17.28
CA GLN A 70 -8.43 5.63 -15.94
C GLN A 70 -7.67 6.55 -14.98
N LEU A 71 -6.62 7.23 -15.45
CA LEU A 71 -5.90 8.23 -14.65
C LEU A 71 -6.78 9.46 -14.34
N ASP A 72 -7.63 9.90 -15.27
CA ASP A 72 -8.62 10.95 -15.03
C ASP A 72 -9.57 10.56 -13.89
N TRP A 73 -10.05 9.31 -13.91
CA TRP A 73 -10.90 8.79 -12.84
C TRP A 73 -10.17 8.79 -11.49
N LEU A 74 -8.92 8.32 -11.43
CA LEU A 74 -8.13 8.32 -10.19
C LEU A 74 -7.91 9.73 -9.64
N ALA A 75 -7.54 10.69 -10.50
CA ALA A 75 -7.34 12.08 -10.11
C ALA A 75 -8.63 12.71 -9.56
N ALA A 76 -9.79 12.39 -10.16
CA ALA A 76 -11.10 12.85 -9.70
C ALA A 76 -11.56 12.20 -8.39
N ASN A 77 -11.02 11.03 -8.01
CA ASN A 77 -11.41 10.25 -6.84
C ASN A 77 -10.39 10.27 -5.70
N ALA A 78 -9.56 11.31 -5.63
CA ALA A 78 -8.60 11.54 -4.56
C ALA A 78 -7.55 10.42 -4.37
N PHE A 79 -7.18 9.73 -5.44
CA PHE A 79 -5.99 8.88 -5.45
C PHE A 79 -4.72 9.71 -5.67
N GLY A 80 -3.61 9.21 -5.14
CA GLY A 80 -2.30 9.83 -5.19
C GLY A 80 -1.42 9.28 -6.31
N GLY A 81 -1.76 8.11 -6.85
CA GLY A 81 -0.96 7.47 -7.88
C GLY A 81 -1.32 6.03 -8.17
N VAL A 82 -0.46 5.41 -8.97
CA VAL A 82 -0.57 4.01 -9.41
C VAL A 82 0.75 3.28 -9.20
N GLU A 83 0.67 1.99 -8.91
CA GLU A 83 1.77 1.04 -9.08
C GLU A 83 1.38 0.08 -10.21
N ILE A 84 2.09 0.12 -11.34
CA ILE A 84 1.82 -0.76 -12.47
C ILE A 84 2.48 -2.11 -12.22
N ALA A 85 1.70 -3.18 -12.28
CA ALA A 85 2.19 -4.55 -12.26
C ALA A 85 1.86 -5.26 -13.57
N PHE A 86 2.88 -5.76 -14.24
CA PHE A 86 2.72 -6.52 -15.47
C PHE A 86 2.33 -7.96 -15.16
N VAL A 87 1.28 -8.44 -15.82
CA VAL A 87 0.75 -9.79 -15.64
C VAL A 87 0.60 -10.49 -16.99
N TYR A 88 0.35 -11.80 -16.98
CA TYR A 88 0.14 -12.63 -18.18
C TYR A 88 -0.99 -12.07 -19.08
N PRO A 89 -1.07 -12.43 -20.37
CA PRO A 89 -2.21 -12.03 -21.20
C PRO A 89 -3.49 -12.71 -20.71
N ARG A 90 -4.64 -12.05 -20.85
CA ARG A 90 -5.93 -12.66 -20.48
C ARG A 90 -6.35 -13.71 -21.50
N ASP A 91 -6.09 -13.41 -22.76
CA ASP A 91 -6.32 -14.31 -23.89
C ASP A 91 -4.96 -14.82 -24.40
N PRO A 92 -4.70 -16.15 -24.32
CA PRO A 92 -3.42 -16.71 -24.75
C PRO A 92 -3.16 -16.57 -26.26
N ASP A 93 -4.18 -16.28 -27.07
CA ASP A 93 -4.07 -16.13 -28.52
C ASP A 93 -3.75 -14.68 -28.94
N VAL A 94 -3.74 -13.73 -28.01
CA VAL A 94 -3.38 -12.34 -28.28
C VAL A 94 -1.87 -12.17 -28.34
N ALA A 95 -1.41 -11.38 -29.31
CA ALA A 95 -0.01 -11.01 -29.42
C ALA A 95 0.44 -10.26 -28.16
N THR A 96 1.43 -10.83 -27.46
CA THR A 96 2.01 -10.23 -26.26
C THR A 96 3.14 -9.28 -26.64
N PRO A 97 3.11 -8.00 -26.21
CA PRO A 97 4.27 -7.14 -26.33
C PRO A 97 5.48 -7.77 -25.61
N GLU A 98 6.67 -7.62 -26.19
CA GLU A 98 7.90 -8.04 -25.53
C GLU A 98 8.07 -7.29 -24.20
N PHE A 99 8.37 -8.03 -23.13
CA PHE A 99 8.58 -7.42 -21.82
C PHE A 99 9.80 -6.49 -21.85
N LEU A 100 9.61 -5.24 -21.43
CA LEU A 100 10.57 -4.14 -21.58
C LEU A 100 10.95 -3.79 -23.04
N GLY A 101 10.22 -4.32 -24.02
CA GLY A 101 10.35 -3.94 -25.42
C GLY A 101 9.84 -2.52 -25.70
N ALA A 102 10.09 -2.03 -26.92
CA ALA A 102 9.82 -0.64 -27.30
C ALA A 102 8.35 -0.23 -27.12
N GLU A 103 7.40 -1.13 -27.40
CA GLU A 103 5.97 -0.88 -27.25
C GLU A 103 5.58 -0.67 -25.78
N LEU A 104 6.03 -1.57 -24.89
CA LEU A 104 5.73 -1.49 -23.47
C LEU A 104 6.36 -0.25 -22.82
N VAL A 105 7.62 0.05 -23.19
CA VAL A 105 8.33 1.24 -22.73
C VAL A 105 7.63 2.51 -23.20
N ALA A 106 7.12 2.55 -24.43
CA ALA A 106 6.37 3.70 -24.92
C ALA A 106 5.07 3.93 -24.12
N ALA A 107 4.34 2.87 -23.80
CA ALA A 107 3.14 2.93 -22.96
C ALA A 107 3.46 3.42 -21.53
N LEU A 108 4.56 2.93 -20.92
CA LEU A 108 5.05 3.39 -19.62
C LEU A 108 5.43 4.88 -19.63
N VAL A 109 6.13 5.33 -20.67
CA VAL A 109 6.51 6.74 -20.84
C VAL A 109 5.27 7.63 -21.00
N HIS A 110 4.28 7.19 -21.78
CA HIS A 110 2.98 7.86 -21.88
C HIS A 110 2.31 7.96 -20.50
N CYS A 111 2.17 6.84 -19.80
CA CYS A 111 1.56 6.80 -18.48
C CYS A 111 2.27 7.73 -17.48
N ARG A 112 3.61 7.75 -17.48
CA ARG A 112 4.39 8.63 -16.59
C ARG A 112 4.12 10.10 -16.85
N ARG A 113 4.04 10.50 -18.12
CA ARG A 113 3.69 11.88 -18.52
C ARG A 113 2.25 12.22 -18.11
N SER A 114 1.32 11.30 -18.33
CA SER A 114 -0.09 11.46 -17.97
C SER A 114 -0.32 11.50 -16.46
N CYS A 115 0.45 10.77 -15.66
CA CYS A 115 0.42 10.88 -14.20
C CYS A 115 0.95 12.25 -13.74
N ALA A 116 2.10 12.67 -14.27
CA ALA A 116 2.71 13.96 -13.91
C ALA A 116 1.80 15.16 -14.20
N SER A 117 1.09 15.17 -15.34
CA SER A 117 0.15 16.25 -15.67
C SER A 117 -1.08 16.32 -14.76
N ARG A 118 -1.40 15.22 -14.05
CA ARG A 118 -2.54 15.10 -13.13
C ARG A 118 -2.15 15.19 -11.66
N GLY A 119 -0.87 15.43 -11.36
CA GLY A 119 -0.37 15.38 -9.98
C GLY A 119 -0.51 14.01 -9.35
N LEU A 120 -0.42 12.95 -10.14
CA LEU A 120 -0.36 11.56 -9.69
C LEU A 120 1.09 11.08 -9.71
N GLY A 121 1.48 10.28 -8.73
CA GLY A 121 2.71 9.50 -8.81
C GLY A 121 2.51 8.19 -9.56
N MET A 122 3.63 7.57 -9.93
CA MET A 122 3.67 6.35 -10.70
C MET A 122 4.87 5.51 -10.28
N ASP A 123 4.58 4.31 -9.82
CA ASP A 123 5.54 3.25 -9.54
C ASP A 123 5.34 2.08 -10.51
N VAL A 124 6.35 1.21 -10.61
CA VAL A 124 6.33 -0.01 -11.41
C VAL A 124 6.91 -1.15 -10.59
N THR A 125 6.40 -2.36 -10.76
CA THR A 125 7.00 -3.56 -10.16
C THR A 125 8.39 -3.82 -10.74
N PHE A 126 9.27 -4.46 -9.95
CA PHE A 126 10.65 -4.79 -10.37
C PHE A 126 10.75 -5.86 -11.46
N GLY A 127 9.64 -6.52 -11.80
CA GLY A 127 9.57 -7.58 -12.80
C GLY A 127 8.12 -7.92 -13.15
N THR A 128 7.93 -9.09 -13.78
CA THR A 128 6.61 -9.64 -14.07
C THR A 128 6.03 -10.32 -12.81
N LEU A 129 4.89 -9.83 -12.32
CA LEU A 129 4.15 -10.37 -11.17
C LEU A 129 4.99 -10.55 -9.87
N TRP A 130 4.39 -11.18 -8.86
CA TRP A 130 5.04 -11.68 -7.65
C TRP A 130 4.90 -13.22 -7.61
N PRO A 131 5.92 -13.98 -7.14
CA PRO A 131 7.22 -13.54 -6.64
C PRO A 131 8.12 -12.96 -7.73
N PHE A 132 9.05 -12.09 -7.34
CA PHE A 132 10.00 -11.50 -8.29
C PHE A 132 11.02 -12.53 -8.76
N GLY A 133 11.32 -12.51 -10.06
CA GLY A 133 12.30 -13.35 -10.71
C GLY A 133 12.46 -12.95 -12.19
N GLY A 134 13.28 -13.68 -12.92
CA GLY A 134 13.45 -13.45 -14.35
C GLY A 134 14.37 -14.47 -14.98
N SER A 135 14.26 -14.67 -16.30
CA SER A 135 15.10 -15.60 -17.06
C SER A 135 16.60 -15.27 -17.01
N MET A 136 16.93 -14.05 -16.60
CA MET A 136 18.30 -13.59 -16.35
C MET A 136 18.92 -14.18 -15.07
N VAL A 137 18.13 -14.74 -14.16
CA VAL A 137 18.61 -15.34 -12.91
C VAL A 137 18.84 -16.84 -13.14
N GLY A 138 20.10 -17.28 -13.05
CA GLY A 138 20.47 -18.69 -13.21
C GLY A 138 20.13 -19.53 -11.98
N GLU A 139 20.12 -20.87 -12.14
CA GLU A 139 19.80 -21.83 -11.06
C GLU A 139 20.68 -21.63 -9.81
N ALA A 140 21.96 -21.26 -10.00
CA ALA A 140 22.88 -21.01 -8.89
C ALA A 140 22.39 -19.89 -7.95
N ASP A 141 21.68 -18.90 -8.49
CA ASP A 141 21.21 -17.69 -7.82
C ASP A 141 19.69 -17.72 -7.52
N ALA A 142 19.00 -18.80 -7.92
CA ALA A 142 17.58 -18.98 -7.68
C ALA A 142 17.27 -19.22 -6.19
N SER A 143 16.01 -19.02 -5.80
CA SER A 143 15.54 -19.32 -4.45
C SER A 143 15.78 -20.79 -4.08
N ARG A 144 16.12 -21.03 -2.81
CA ARG A 144 16.42 -22.36 -2.28
C ARG A 144 15.55 -22.66 -1.07
N THR A 145 15.18 -23.92 -0.94
CA THR A 145 14.62 -24.52 0.28
C THR A 145 15.74 -25.16 1.10
N PHE A 146 15.39 -25.69 2.26
CA PHE A 146 16.33 -26.43 3.10
C PHE A 146 16.92 -27.68 2.39
N THR A 147 16.16 -28.28 1.47
CA THR A 147 16.52 -29.54 0.81
C THR A 147 17.07 -29.39 -0.61
N GLY A 148 17.11 -28.17 -1.16
CA GLY A 148 17.55 -27.94 -2.55
C GLY A 148 16.94 -26.69 -3.17
N PRO A 149 16.90 -26.59 -4.51
CA PRO A 149 16.16 -25.54 -5.21
C PRO A 149 14.69 -25.47 -4.77
N SER A 150 14.10 -24.28 -4.81
CA SER A 150 12.69 -24.04 -4.47
C SER A 150 11.71 -24.54 -5.51
#